data_AF-W5SKL9-F1
#
_entry.id   AF-W5SKL9-F1
#
_cell.length_a   1.000
_cell.length_b   1.000
_cell.length_c   1.000
_cell.angle_alpha   90.00
_cell.angle_beta   90.00
_cell.angle_gamma   90.00
#
_symmetry.space_group_name_H-M   'P 1'
#
loop_
_entity.id
_entity.type
_entity.pdbx_description
1 polymer ?
#
loop_
_entity_poly.entity_id
_entity_poly.type
_entity_poly.pdbx_seq_one_letter_code
_entity_poly.pdbx_strand_id
1 'polypeptide(L)'
;MNKNNSILIICFTLFLYGCNSDKHLVKLNNEPIKVITDKQKPIPEKPPIIPTDENKEQKNNIRPQDPPKPALTTDEKNRFELLKYVLNMNQKRYIQRYPNHPDIQNVIDAYKNFIDWISDDTQIQEQKELISAFNNIYDFLEEKRNKIGTNNRPPNIMEYITGAYYHYQDAEYQNSHLYKSSLYGKLHDINENSITWFFVLAYQESTSKNSPIYPHYKEGYYREVVKQMKSEFQDKNSYSYKESLAQWKD
;
A
#
# COMPACT_ATOMS: atom_id res chain seq x y z
N MET A 1 -17.39 -11.52 50.16
CA MET A 1 -16.38 -11.46 49.08
C MET A 1 -17.05 -10.96 47.82
N ASN A 2 -16.45 -10.03 47.09
CA ASN A 2 -17.08 -9.44 45.90
C ASN A 2 -16.97 -10.38 44.70
N LYS A 3 -18.05 -10.52 43.92
CA LYS A 3 -18.13 -11.44 42.76
C LYS A 3 -17.00 -11.21 41.74
N ASN A 4 -16.58 -9.94 41.59
CA ASN A 4 -15.52 -9.52 40.69
C ASN A 4 -14.17 -10.21 40.99
N ASN A 5 -13.85 -10.49 42.26
CA ASN A 5 -12.59 -11.13 42.63
C ASN A 5 -12.56 -12.61 42.20
N SER A 6 -13.70 -13.31 42.23
CA SER A 6 -13.79 -14.69 41.74
C SER A 6 -13.59 -14.78 40.23
N ILE A 7 -14.12 -13.81 39.47
CA ILE A 7 -13.90 -13.72 38.01
C ILE A 7 -12.41 -13.51 37.73
N LEU A 8 -11.76 -12.58 38.44
CA LEU A 8 -10.34 -12.29 38.25
C LEU A 8 -9.45 -13.53 38.48
N ILE A 9 -9.73 -14.31 39.52
CA ILE A 9 -9.00 -15.56 39.83
C ILE A 9 -9.20 -16.61 38.73
N ILE A 10 -10.42 -16.76 38.21
CA ILE A 10 -10.73 -17.69 37.10
C ILE A 10 -9.99 -17.28 35.81
N CYS A 11 -9.90 -15.98 35.52
CA CYS A 11 -9.13 -15.50 34.37
C CYS A 11 -7.64 -15.87 34.49
N PHE A 12 -7.04 -15.70 35.67
CA PHE A 12 -5.62 -16.04 35.89
C PHE A 12 -5.34 -17.56 35.83
N THR A 13 -6.22 -18.41 36.36
CA THR A 13 -6.01 -19.87 36.24
C THR A 13 -6.17 -20.37 34.81
N LEU A 14 -7.13 -19.82 34.03
CA LEU A 14 -7.27 -20.14 32.60
C LEU A 14 -6.04 -19.69 31.79
N PHE A 15 -5.52 -18.48 32.07
CA PHE A 15 -4.32 -17.97 31.38
C PHE A 15 -3.09 -18.85 31.65
N LEU A 16 -2.90 -19.31 32.89
CA LEU A 16 -1.80 -20.21 33.26
C LEU A 16 -1.96 -21.62 32.68
N TYR A 17 -3.18 -22.13 32.53
CA TYR A 17 -3.43 -23.46 31.95
C TYR A 17 -3.22 -23.49 30.42
N GLY A 18 -3.47 -22.36 29.73
CA GLY A 18 -3.25 -22.24 28.28
C GLY A 18 -1.78 -22.19 27.86
N CYS A 19 -0.85 -21.86 28.76
CA CYS A 19 0.57 -21.68 28.43
C CYS A 19 1.44 -22.95 28.44
N ASN A 20 0.84 -24.16 28.51
CA ASN A 20 1.60 -25.42 28.61
C ASN A 20 1.17 -26.51 27.60
N SER A 21 0.46 -26.15 26.54
CA SER A 21 -0.03 -27.09 25.51
C SER A 21 0.58 -26.84 24.13
N ASP A 22 1.92 -26.84 24.02
CA ASP A 22 2.58 -27.14 22.75
C ASP A 22 3.98 -27.75 22.92
N LYS A 23 3.99 -29.05 23.28
CA LYS A 23 5.14 -29.95 23.10
C LYS A 23 4.61 -31.28 22.55
N HIS A 24 5.21 -31.76 21.46
CA HIS A 24 4.89 -32.97 20.69
C HIS A 24 3.71 -32.91 19.70
N LEU A 25 4.02 -32.53 18.45
CA LEU A 25 3.49 -33.11 17.20
C LEU A 25 4.62 -33.01 16.15
N VAL A 26 5.61 -33.92 16.16
CA VAL A 26 5.65 -35.26 15.51
C VAL A 26 6.11 -35.19 14.05
N LYS A 27 7.11 -36.02 13.71
CA LYS A 27 7.69 -36.19 12.37
C LYS A 27 6.71 -36.87 11.41
N LEU A 28 6.46 -36.27 10.24
CA LEU A 28 6.07 -36.88 8.96
C LEU A 28 6.29 -35.82 7.85
N ASN A 29 6.69 -36.11 6.62
CA ASN A 29 7.47 -37.22 6.07
C ASN A 29 7.89 -36.86 4.62
N ASN A 30 8.92 -37.55 4.10
CA ASN A 30 9.27 -37.73 2.67
C ASN A 30 10.09 -36.64 1.93
N GLU A 31 11.02 -37.18 1.13
CA GLU A 31 12.03 -36.54 0.28
C GLU A 31 11.56 -36.39 -1.20
N PRO A 32 12.33 -35.73 -2.10
CA PRO A 32 11.77 -35.14 -3.32
C PRO A 32 11.50 -36.09 -4.49
N ILE A 33 10.61 -35.63 -5.38
CA ILE A 33 10.25 -36.30 -6.64
C ILE A 33 11.44 -36.24 -7.63
N LYS A 34 11.76 -37.37 -8.24
CA LYS A 34 12.80 -37.48 -9.28
C LYS A 34 12.29 -36.94 -10.62
N VAL A 35 13.09 -36.11 -11.28
CA VAL A 35 12.90 -35.73 -12.69
C VAL A 35 13.40 -36.88 -13.58
N ILE A 36 12.57 -37.31 -14.52
CA ILE A 36 12.99 -38.19 -15.62
C ILE A 36 13.27 -37.31 -16.85
N THR A 37 14.45 -37.47 -17.43
CA THR A 37 14.84 -36.87 -18.70
C THR A 37 15.20 -38.00 -19.64
N ASP A 38 14.59 -38.05 -20.83
CA ASP A 38 15.14 -38.82 -21.94
C ASP A 38 14.93 -38.10 -23.28
N LYS A 39 15.63 -38.57 -24.32
CA LYS A 39 16.04 -37.75 -25.47
C LYS A 39 15.51 -38.22 -26.83
N GLN A 40 15.85 -37.39 -27.82
CA GLN A 40 16.15 -37.71 -29.22
C GLN A 40 15.02 -37.63 -30.26
N LYS A 41 15.51 -37.34 -31.47
CA LYS A 41 14.86 -37.00 -32.73
C LYS A 41 15.67 -37.72 -33.81
N PRO A 42 15.04 -38.19 -34.90
CA PRO A 42 15.61 -37.83 -36.21
C PRO A 42 14.56 -37.48 -37.29
N ILE A 43 15.06 -36.98 -38.42
CA ILE A 43 14.42 -36.60 -39.69
C ILE A 43 15.46 -36.97 -40.76
N PRO A 44 15.17 -37.70 -41.86
CA PRO A 44 14.59 -37.16 -43.12
C PRO A 44 13.58 -38.13 -43.80
N GLU A 45 13.06 -38.06 -45.04
CA GLU A 45 13.48 -37.47 -46.36
C GLU A 45 12.29 -36.96 -47.25
N LYS A 46 12.59 -36.54 -48.50
CA LYS A 46 11.73 -35.94 -49.57
C LYS A 46 12.54 -35.97 -50.92
N PRO A 47 12.02 -35.89 -52.19
CA PRO A 47 10.64 -35.73 -52.78
C PRO A 47 10.24 -36.88 -53.75
N PRO A 48 9.08 -36.81 -54.49
CA PRO A 48 9.03 -36.20 -55.86
C PRO A 48 8.05 -35.00 -56.05
N ILE A 49 7.74 -34.63 -57.32
CA ILE A 49 7.11 -33.37 -57.80
C ILE A 49 6.22 -33.63 -59.06
N ILE A 50 5.46 -32.72 -59.74
CA ILE A 50 5.59 -31.25 -59.93
C ILE A 50 4.31 -30.40 -59.65
N PRO A 51 3.22 -30.36 -60.48
CA PRO A 51 2.28 -29.21 -60.53
C PRO A 51 0.86 -29.56 -59.99
N THR A 52 -0.13 -28.67 -59.87
CA THR A 52 -0.48 -27.43 -60.60
C THR A 52 -1.14 -26.38 -59.68
N ASP A 53 -1.44 -25.18 -60.18
CA ASP A 53 -2.14 -24.09 -59.49
C ASP A 53 -3.46 -24.46 -58.80
N GLU A 54 -3.76 -23.82 -57.66
CA GLU A 54 -4.90 -22.89 -57.53
C GLU A 54 -4.93 -22.15 -56.17
N ASN A 55 -5.54 -20.96 -56.19
CA ASN A 55 -5.88 -20.03 -55.11
C ASN A 55 -5.64 -20.44 -53.64
N LYS A 56 -4.64 -19.83 -52.98
CA LYS A 56 -4.56 -19.76 -51.51
C LYS A 56 -5.08 -18.44 -50.97
N GLU A 57 -6.31 -18.44 -50.47
CA GLU A 57 -6.71 -17.46 -49.45
C GLU A 57 -5.82 -17.65 -48.22
N GLN A 58 -5.11 -16.60 -47.81
CA GLN A 58 -4.47 -16.57 -46.49
C GLN A 58 -5.54 -16.35 -45.41
N LYS A 59 -6.20 -17.45 -45.00
CA LYS A 59 -6.86 -17.50 -43.70
C LYS A 59 -5.79 -17.36 -42.61
N ASN A 60 -5.55 -16.11 -42.22
CA ASN A 60 -4.72 -15.78 -41.08
C ASN A 60 -5.31 -16.47 -39.85
N ASN A 61 -4.64 -17.52 -39.37
CA ASN A 61 -4.90 -18.11 -38.07
C ASN A 61 -4.47 -17.10 -37.00
N ILE A 62 -5.33 -16.10 -36.77
CA ILE A 62 -5.28 -15.26 -35.58
C ILE A 62 -5.61 -16.18 -34.41
N ARG A 63 -4.55 -16.79 -33.86
CA ARG A 63 -4.59 -17.45 -32.55
C ARG A 63 -5.22 -16.44 -31.59
N PRO A 64 -6.25 -16.81 -30.80
CA PRO A 64 -6.75 -15.92 -29.77
C PRO A 64 -5.57 -15.44 -28.93
N GLN A 65 -5.34 -14.12 -28.92
CA GLN A 65 -4.38 -13.56 -27.98
C GLN A 65 -5.02 -13.72 -26.60
N ASP A 66 -4.31 -14.37 -25.68
CA ASP A 66 -4.69 -14.37 -24.28
C ASP A 66 -4.90 -12.91 -23.85
N PRO A 67 -5.99 -12.58 -23.14
CA PRO A 67 -6.30 -11.20 -22.78
C PRO A 67 -5.10 -10.59 -22.05
N PRO A 68 -4.70 -9.35 -22.38
CA PRO A 68 -3.49 -8.75 -21.84
C PRO A 68 -3.56 -8.77 -20.31
N LYS A 69 -2.48 -9.23 -19.67
CA LYS A 69 -2.41 -9.36 -18.21
C LYS A 69 -2.82 -8.02 -17.55
N PRO A 70 -3.59 -8.05 -16.45
CA PRO A 70 -3.91 -6.84 -15.70
C PRO A 70 -2.63 -6.05 -15.39
N ALA A 71 -2.66 -4.75 -15.64
CA ALA A 71 -1.54 -3.84 -15.42
C ALA A 71 -2.08 -2.44 -15.11
N LEU A 72 -1.28 -1.64 -14.40
CA LEU A 72 -1.57 -0.23 -14.20
C LEU A 72 -1.28 0.57 -15.48
N THR A 73 -2.23 1.41 -15.88
CA THR A 73 -2.03 2.49 -16.85
C THR A 73 -1.05 3.54 -16.31
N THR A 74 -0.55 4.43 -17.18
CA THR A 74 0.38 5.49 -16.77
C THR A 74 -0.19 6.40 -15.68
N ASP A 75 -1.48 6.73 -15.75
CA ASP A 75 -2.13 7.57 -14.73
C ASP A 75 -2.30 6.83 -13.40
N GLU A 76 -2.74 5.56 -13.43
CA GLU A 76 -2.80 4.71 -12.25
C GLU A 76 -1.42 4.57 -11.57
N LYS A 77 -0.34 4.39 -12.36
CA LYS A 77 1.03 4.36 -11.84
C LYS A 77 1.42 5.67 -11.15
N ASN A 78 1.14 6.81 -11.76
CA ASN A 78 1.45 8.12 -11.16
C ASN A 78 0.72 8.34 -9.82
N ARG A 79 -0.57 7.97 -9.75
CA ARG A 79 -1.37 8.01 -8.51
C ARG A 79 -0.81 7.05 -7.45
N PHE A 80 -0.36 5.86 -7.86
CA PHE A 80 0.21 4.85 -6.97
C PHE A 80 1.58 5.23 -6.41
N GLU A 81 2.47 5.79 -7.23
CA GLU A 81 3.76 6.31 -6.77
C GLU A 81 3.56 7.46 -5.77
N LEU A 82 2.57 8.35 -6.00
CA LEU A 82 2.23 9.40 -5.03
C LEU A 82 1.78 8.81 -3.68
N LEU A 83 0.92 7.78 -3.70
CA LEU A 83 0.46 7.13 -2.48
C LEU A 83 1.63 6.47 -1.72
N LYS A 84 2.54 5.76 -2.41
CA LYS A 84 3.76 5.20 -1.80
C LYS A 84 4.68 6.31 -1.26
N TYR A 85 4.84 7.41 -1.98
CA TYR A 85 5.63 8.56 -1.52
C TYR A 85 5.06 9.16 -0.22
N VAL A 86 3.74 9.38 -0.16
CA VAL A 86 3.05 9.84 1.04
C VAL A 86 3.22 8.88 2.23
N LEU A 87 3.13 7.56 2.00
CA LEU A 87 3.35 6.57 3.06
C LEU A 87 4.79 6.59 3.60
N ASN A 88 5.79 6.75 2.72
CA ASN A 88 7.18 6.96 3.13
C ASN A 88 7.37 8.28 3.91
N MET A 89 6.67 9.35 3.51
CA MET A 89 6.69 10.62 4.25
C MET A 89 6.03 10.53 5.64
N ASN A 90 4.97 9.73 5.77
CA ASN A 90 4.39 9.37 7.07
C ASN A 90 5.37 8.59 7.96
N GLN A 91 6.11 7.63 7.40
CA GLN A 91 7.16 6.89 8.11
C GLN A 91 8.26 7.85 8.62
N LYS A 92 8.78 8.72 7.75
CA LYS A 92 9.76 9.79 8.10
C LYS A 92 9.24 10.68 9.24
N ARG A 93 7.99 11.14 9.14
CA ARG A 93 7.28 11.94 10.15
C ARG A 93 7.11 11.18 11.48
N TYR A 94 6.84 9.88 11.47
CA TYR A 94 6.77 9.08 12.69
C TYR A 94 8.13 8.98 13.39
N ILE A 95 9.19 8.63 12.64
CA ILE A 95 10.56 8.50 13.15
C ILE A 95 11.01 9.80 13.85
N GLN A 96 10.82 10.95 13.20
CA GLN A 96 11.26 12.24 13.73
C GLN A 96 10.40 12.75 14.88
N ARG A 97 9.09 12.45 14.90
CA ARG A 97 8.20 12.87 15.99
C ARG A 97 8.37 12.01 17.25
N TYR A 98 8.76 10.74 17.10
CA TYR A 98 8.89 9.79 18.22
C TYR A 98 10.22 8.99 18.17
N PRO A 99 11.39 9.66 18.15
CA PRO A 99 12.69 9.01 17.90
C PRO A 99 13.11 8.00 18.98
N ASN A 100 12.53 8.11 20.19
CA ASN A 100 12.78 7.24 21.32
C ASN A 100 11.61 6.27 21.62
N HIS A 101 10.69 6.05 20.67
CA HIS A 101 9.57 5.12 20.87
C HIS A 101 10.07 3.66 20.92
N PRO A 102 9.66 2.83 21.89
CA PRO A 102 10.15 1.45 22.01
C PRO A 102 9.89 0.63 20.74
N ASP A 103 8.70 0.78 20.14
CA ASP A 103 8.30 0.11 18.89
C ASP A 103 8.72 0.83 17.61
N ILE A 104 9.68 1.77 17.63
CA ILE A 104 10.04 2.56 16.43
C ILE A 104 10.41 1.67 15.24
N GLN A 105 11.18 0.60 15.46
CA GLN A 105 11.54 -0.35 14.40
C GLN A 105 10.32 -1.14 13.90
N ASN A 106 9.42 -1.56 14.79
CA ASN A 106 8.18 -2.25 14.41
C ASN A 106 7.33 -1.37 13.47
N VAL A 107 7.26 -0.05 13.72
CA VAL A 107 6.55 0.89 12.86
C VAL A 107 7.28 1.12 11.53
N ILE A 108 8.61 1.25 11.54
CA ILE A 108 9.42 1.34 10.31
C ILE A 108 9.15 0.13 9.41
N ASP A 109 9.26 -1.08 9.98
CA ASP A 109 9.05 -2.34 9.28
C ASP A 109 7.60 -2.49 8.78
N ALA A 110 6.61 -2.00 9.53
CA ALA A 110 5.20 -2.06 9.13
C ALA A 110 4.89 -1.19 7.90
N TYR A 111 5.43 0.03 7.83
CA TYR A 111 5.34 0.85 6.63
C TYR A 111 6.07 0.17 5.46
N LYS A 112 7.31 -0.26 5.68
CA LYS A 112 8.15 -0.85 4.63
C LYS A 112 7.52 -2.12 4.06
N ASN A 113 7.22 -3.10 4.90
CA ASN A 113 6.74 -4.41 4.46
C ASN A 113 5.34 -4.32 3.80
N PHE A 114 4.51 -3.34 4.17
CA PHE A 114 3.27 -3.04 3.46
C PHE A 114 3.53 -2.43 2.07
N ILE A 115 4.42 -1.43 1.97
CA ILE A 115 4.79 -0.79 0.70
C ILE A 115 5.45 -1.80 -0.25
N ASP A 116 6.36 -2.63 0.25
CA ASP A 116 7.02 -3.71 -0.51
C ASP A 116 5.97 -4.72 -1.03
N TRP A 117 5.05 -5.16 -0.18
CA TRP A 117 4.00 -6.12 -0.56
C TRP A 117 3.02 -5.56 -1.60
N ILE A 118 2.49 -4.34 -1.41
CA ILE A 118 1.53 -3.74 -2.36
C ILE A 118 2.21 -3.34 -3.68
N SER A 119 3.54 -3.18 -3.69
CA SER A 119 4.31 -2.90 -4.91
C SER A 119 4.59 -4.14 -5.78
N ASP A 120 4.30 -5.35 -5.31
CA ASP A 120 4.46 -6.58 -6.08
C ASP A 120 3.37 -6.66 -7.18
N ASP A 121 3.76 -6.91 -8.44
CA ASP A 121 2.85 -7.02 -9.59
C ASP A 121 1.80 -8.15 -9.43
N THR A 122 2.00 -9.10 -8.51
CA THR A 122 0.98 -10.10 -8.16
C THR A 122 -0.22 -9.49 -7.41
N GLN A 123 -0.05 -8.34 -6.76
CA GLN A 123 -1.10 -7.62 -6.02
C GLN A 123 -1.77 -6.52 -6.87
N ILE A 124 -1.77 -6.68 -8.20
CA ILE A 124 -2.30 -5.71 -9.17
C ILE A 124 -3.78 -5.37 -8.96
N GLN A 125 -4.59 -6.28 -8.41
CA GLN A 125 -5.98 -6.01 -8.10
C GLN A 125 -6.10 -5.05 -6.92
N GLU A 126 -5.30 -5.27 -5.88
CA GLU A 126 -5.24 -4.49 -4.65
C GLU A 126 -4.68 -3.09 -4.93
N GLN A 127 -3.67 -3.00 -5.80
CA GLN A 127 -3.18 -1.73 -6.34
C GLN A 127 -4.33 -0.95 -7.01
N LYS A 128 -5.02 -1.55 -7.99
CA LYS A 128 -6.13 -0.89 -8.72
C LYS A 128 -7.26 -0.47 -7.80
N GLU A 129 -7.63 -1.31 -6.85
CA GLU A 129 -8.68 -1.00 -5.87
C GLU A 129 -8.30 0.15 -4.93
N LEU A 130 -7.04 0.22 -4.51
CA LEU A 130 -6.52 1.28 -3.64
C LEU A 130 -6.35 2.61 -4.39
N ILE A 131 -5.91 2.57 -5.65
CA ILE A 131 -5.81 3.75 -6.54
C ILE A 131 -7.21 4.29 -6.85
N SER A 132 -8.15 3.41 -7.20
CA SER A 132 -9.56 3.76 -7.47
C SER A 132 -10.22 4.42 -6.26
N ALA A 133 -9.89 3.95 -5.05
CA ALA A 133 -10.30 4.59 -3.81
C ALA A 133 -9.63 5.95 -3.57
N PHE A 134 -8.33 6.05 -3.84
CA PHE A 134 -7.52 7.26 -3.63
C PHE A 134 -7.91 8.42 -4.56
N ASN A 135 -8.59 8.16 -5.69
CA ASN A 135 -8.98 9.19 -6.68
C ASN A 135 -9.63 10.44 -6.07
N ASN A 136 -10.59 10.29 -5.15
CA ASN A 136 -11.25 11.44 -4.50
C ASN A 136 -10.27 12.37 -3.76
N ILE A 137 -9.18 11.80 -3.22
CA ILE A 137 -8.14 12.51 -2.50
C ILE A 137 -7.10 13.07 -3.47
N TYR A 138 -6.73 12.30 -4.50
CA TYR A 138 -5.85 12.74 -5.59
C TYR A 138 -6.40 13.99 -6.27
N ASP A 139 -7.68 13.97 -6.67
CA ASP A 139 -8.32 15.06 -7.39
C ASP A 139 -8.50 16.31 -6.50
N PHE A 140 -8.70 16.13 -5.18
CA PHE A 140 -8.65 17.23 -4.19
C PHE A 140 -7.24 17.84 -4.08
N LEU A 141 -6.20 17.02 -4.02
CA LEU A 141 -4.80 17.48 -3.96
C LEU A 141 -4.40 18.22 -5.25
N GLU A 142 -4.84 17.75 -6.42
CA GLU A 142 -4.74 18.47 -7.69
C GLU A 142 -5.42 19.85 -7.61
N GLU A 143 -6.68 19.92 -7.17
CA GLU A 143 -7.41 21.18 -7.04
C GLU A 143 -6.66 22.19 -6.15
N LYS A 144 -6.24 21.78 -4.95
CA LYS A 144 -5.52 22.66 -4.02
C LYS A 144 -4.14 23.04 -4.56
N ARG A 145 -3.39 22.11 -5.16
CA ARG A 145 -2.08 22.39 -5.79
C ARG A 145 -2.19 23.43 -6.90
N ASN A 146 -3.19 23.30 -7.76
CA ASN A 146 -3.35 24.17 -8.93
C ASN A 146 -3.74 25.61 -8.55
N LYS A 147 -4.36 25.82 -7.38
CA LYS A 147 -4.61 27.16 -6.80
C LYS A 147 -3.36 27.91 -6.33
N ILE A 148 -2.20 27.24 -6.20
CA ILE A 148 -0.97 27.80 -5.59
C ILE A 148 -0.04 28.46 -6.63
N GLY A 149 -0.24 28.18 -7.92
CA GLY A 149 0.68 28.53 -9.01
C GLY A 149 0.80 30.02 -9.33
N THR A 150 1.49 30.80 -8.49
CA THR A 150 2.00 32.12 -8.90
C THR A 150 2.92 31.96 -10.11
N ASN A 151 2.70 32.73 -11.17
CA ASN A 151 3.42 32.68 -12.44
C ASN A 151 3.16 31.42 -13.30
N ASN A 152 1.89 30.98 -13.37
CA ASN A 152 1.36 30.00 -14.35
C ASN A 152 1.97 28.58 -14.33
N ARG A 153 2.77 28.23 -13.33
CA ARG A 153 3.24 26.85 -13.10
C ARG A 153 3.04 26.47 -11.64
N PRO A 154 2.01 25.66 -11.29
CA PRO A 154 1.96 25.04 -9.97
C PRO A 154 3.16 24.08 -9.79
N PRO A 155 3.56 23.77 -8.54
CA PRO A 155 4.54 22.72 -8.28
C PRO A 155 4.01 21.37 -8.79
N ASN A 156 4.88 20.38 -8.95
CA ASN A 156 4.44 19.01 -9.21
C ASN A 156 3.79 18.41 -7.94
N ILE A 157 3.02 17.33 -8.06
CA ILE A 157 2.26 16.81 -6.90
C ILE A 157 3.15 16.22 -5.80
N MET A 158 4.33 15.68 -6.14
CA MET A 158 5.31 15.23 -5.15
C MET A 158 5.87 16.44 -4.39
N GLU A 159 6.37 17.47 -5.08
CA GLU A 159 6.85 18.73 -4.49
C GLU A 159 5.82 19.36 -3.54
N TYR A 160 4.54 19.30 -3.92
CA TYR A 160 3.44 19.81 -3.10
C TYR A 160 3.25 19.02 -1.80
N ILE A 161 3.32 17.68 -1.86
CA ILE A 161 3.37 16.84 -0.66
C ILE A 161 4.66 17.10 0.14
N THR A 162 5.83 17.25 -0.49
CA THR A 162 7.09 17.58 0.19
C THR A 162 6.93 18.84 1.06
N GLY A 163 6.29 19.87 0.51
CA GLY A 163 5.98 21.12 1.20
C GLY A 163 4.92 20.98 2.29
N ALA A 164 3.93 20.10 2.14
CA ALA A 164 2.99 19.77 3.21
C ALA A 164 3.71 19.12 4.41
N TYR A 165 4.70 18.26 4.16
CA TYR A 165 5.53 17.64 5.20
C TYR A 165 6.76 18.50 5.59
N TYR A 166 6.77 19.83 5.32
CA TYR A 166 7.92 20.73 5.56
C TYR A 166 8.62 20.53 6.91
N HIS A 167 7.85 20.48 8.00
CA HIS A 167 8.37 20.33 9.37
C HIS A 167 9.10 18.99 9.62
N TYR A 168 8.92 18.02 8.71
CA TYR A 168 9.54 16.70 8.73
C TYR A 168 10.60 16.49 7.64
N GLN A 169 10.97 17.55 6.93
CA GLN A 169 12.12 17.54 6.03
C GLN A 169 13.42 17.81 6.79
N ASP A 170 14.54 17.59 6.10
CA ASP A 170 15.87 17.93 6.57
C ASP A 170 16.14 19.45 6.59
N ALA A 171 17.25 19.83 7.23
CA ALA A 171 17.65 21.22 7.37
C ALA A 171 18.02 21.88 6.01
N GLU A 172 18.43 21.13 4.99
CA GLU A 172 18.72 21.70 3.67
C GLU A 172 17.43 22.17 3.00
N TYR A 173 16.38 21.33 3.01
CA TYR A 173 15.05 21.71 2.54
C TYR A 173 14.46 22.88 3.35
N GLN A 174 14.53 22.84 4.68
CA GLN A 174 13.98 23.89 5.54
C GLN A 174 14.72 25.23 5.41
N ASN A 175 16.03 25.23 5.14
CA ASN A 175 16.78 26.47 4.90
C ASN A 175 16.57 27.04 3.48
N SER A 176 16.11 26.23 2.52
CA SER A 176 15.91 26.63 1.12
C SER A 176 14.46 26.95 0.75
N HIS A 177 13.48 26.57 1.58
CA HIS A 177 12.05 26.73 1.30
C HIS A 177 11.34 27.55 2.38
N LEU A 178 10.43 28.45 1.99
CA LEU A 178 9.59 29.19 2.93
C LEU A 178 8.25 28.46 3.14
N TYR A 179 8.03 27.91 4.34
CA TYR A 179 6.74 27.31 4.69
C TYR A 179 5.61 28.35 4.74
N LYS A 180 4.44 27.95 4.24
CA LYS A 180 3.20 28.74 4.24
C LYS A 180 2.05 27.79 4.56
N SER A 181 1.64 27.72 5.82
CA SER A 181 0.62 26.77 6.30
C SER A 181 -0.71 26.86 5.54
N SER A 182 -1.11 28.06 5.10
CA SER A 182 -2.33 28.29 4.31
C SER A 182 -2.39 27.52 2.99
N LEU A 183 -1.26 27.06 2.45
CA LEU A 183 -1.21 26.25 1.22
C LEU A 183 -1.61 24.78 1.44
N TYR A 184 -1.73 24.36 2.71
CA TYR A 184 -1.93 22.97 3.14
C TYR A 184 -3.12 22.80 4.11
N GLY A 185 -3.95 23.85 4.22
CA GLY A 185 -5.18 23.87 5.01
C GLY A 185 -4.96 24.23 6.49
N LYS A 186 -5.95 23.87 7.32
CA LYS A 186 -5.90 24.07 8.77
C LYS A 186 -4.72 23.32 9.39
N LEU A 187 -4.02 23.97 10.32
CA LEU A 187 -3.11 23.31 11.27
C LEU A 187 -3.92 22.59 12.36
N HIS A 188 -3.62 21.32 12.58
CA HIS A 188 -4.20 20.48 13.63
C HIS A 188 -3.27 20.38 14.84
N ASP A 189 -1.97 20.56 14.64
CA ASP A 189 -1.01 20.92 15.70
C ASP A 189 0.08 21.87 15.15
N ILE A 190 1.17 22.09 15.90
CA ILE A 190 2.27 22.99 15.51
C ILE A 190 3.02 22.60 14.22
N ASN A 191 2.97 21.33 13.80
CA ASN A 191 3.72 20.78 12.67
C ASN A 191 2.82 20.13 11.61
N GLU A 192 1.58 19.79 11.95
CA GLU A 192 0.68 19.00 11.11
C GLU A 192 -0.48 19.84 10.55
N ASN A 193 -0.55 19.91 9.22
CA ASN A 193 -1.62 20.55 8.46
C ASN A 193 -2.65 19.52 7.99
N SER A 194 -3.65 19.96 7.22
CA SER A 194 -4.76 19.10 6.85
C SER A 194 -4.36 17.98 5.88
N ILE A 195 -3.32 18.16 5.06
CA ILE A 195 -2.81 17.09 4.20
C ILE A 195 -2.07 16.03 5.02
N THR A 196 -1.12 16.45 5.87
CA THR A 196 -0.34 15.49 6.68
C THR A 196 -1.24 14.74 7.66
N TRP A 197 -2.18 15.45 8.29
CA TRP A 197 -3.12 14.87 9.25
C TRP A 197 -4.06 13.85 8.60
N PHE A 198 -4.56 14.11 7.38
CA PHE A 198 -5.36 13.13 6.62
C PHE A 198 -4.65 11.79 6.50
N PHE A 199 -3.42 11.81 6.00
CA PHE A 199 -2.68 10.59 5.70
C PHE A 199 -2.17 9.89 6.97
N VAL A 200 -1.85 10.62 8.03
CA VAL A 200 -1.54 10.05 9.35
C VAL A 200 -2.75 9.29 9.89
N LEU A 201 -3.93 9.92 9.91
CA LEU A 201 -5.15 9.28 10.40
C LEU A 201 -5.57 8.10 9.52
N ALA A 202 -5.52 8.23 8.19
CA ALA A 202 -5.94 7.16 7.28
C ALA A 202 -5.08 5.89 7.44
N TYR A 203 -3.76 6.02 7.63
CA TYR A 203 -2.90 4.87 7.90
C TYR A 203 -3.12 4.30 9.32
N GLN A 204 -3.28 5.17 10.33
CA GLN A 204 -3.57 4.76 11.70
C GLN A 204 -4.89 3.97 11.78
N GLU A 205 -5.98 4.49 11.23
CA GLU A 205 -7.29 3.84 11.20
C GLU A 205 -7.32 2.53 10.40
N SER A 206 -6.36 2.33 9.49
CA SER A 206 -6.24 1.11 8.69
C SER A 206 -5.39 0.02 9.33
N THR A 207 -4.62 0.36 10.36
CA THR A 207 -3.71 -0.56 11.07
C THR A 207 -4.13 -0.80 12.53
N SER A 208 -4.68 0.20 13.22
CA SER A 208 -5.10 0.15 14.63
C SER A 208 -6.22 -0.86 14.88
N LYS A 209 -7.23 -0.90 13.99
CA LYS A 209 -8.42 -1.77 14.10
C LYS A 209 -8.11 -3.27 14.08
N ASN A 210 -6.88 -3.65 13.72
CA ASN A 210 -6.44 -5.04 13.52
C ASN A 210 -5.31 -5.48 14.49
N SER A 211 -4.99 -4.69 15.52
CA SER A 211 -3.90 -4.99 16.47
C SER A 211 -4.41 -5.60 17.78
N PRO A 212 -3.71 -6.61 18.32
CA PRO A 212 -2.79 -6.26 19.42
C PRO A 212 -1.39 -6.86 19.23
N ILE A 213 -0.41 -5.97 19.00
CA ILE A 213 1.04 -6.22 19.00
C ILE A 213 1.51 -7.11 17.84
N TYR A 214 2.48 -6.61 17.05
CA TYR A 214 3.17 -7.39 16.02
C TYR A 214 3.76 -8.67 16.67
N PRO A 215 3.41 -9.87 16.19
CA PRO A 215 3.82 -10.24 14.84
C PRO A 215 2.81 -11.10 14.06
N HIS A 216 2.54 -10.72 12.81
CA HIS A 216 2.52 -11.64 11.66
C HIS A 216 2.27 -10.86 10.36
N TYR A 217 3.36 -10.47 9.70
CA TYR A 217 3.39 -9.85 8.37
C TYR A 217 2.96 -10.84 7.27
N LYS A 218 1.71 -11.31 7.35
CA LYS A 218 1.08 -12.27 6.43
C LYS A 218 0.14 -11.53 5.49
N GLU A 219 0.00 -12.02 4.27
CA GLU A 219 -0.82 -11.45 3.19
C GLU A 219 -2.22 -11.01 3.64
N GLY A 220 -2.92 -11.82 4.44
CA GLY A 220 -4.25 -11.49 4.96
C GLY A 220 -4.33 -10.22 5.82
N TYR A 221 -3.26 -9.86 6.54
CA TYR A 221 -3.20 -8.59 7.27
C TYR A 221 -3.16 -7.41 6.29
N TYR A 222 -2.31 -7.46 5.27
CA TYR A 222 -2.21 -6.38 4.29
C TYR A 222 -3.47 -6.23 3.44
N ARG A 223 -4.16 -7.33 3.13
CA ARG A 223 -5.48 -7.30 2.47
C ARG A 223 -6.53 -6.55 3.31
N GLU A 224 -6.52 -6.72 4.63
CA GLU A 224 -7.36 -5.93 5.53
C GLU A 224 -6.89 -4.46 5.65
N VAL A 225 -5.58 -4.18 5.64
CA VAL A 225 -5.06 -2.79 5.58
C VAL A 225 -5.53 -2.08 4.30
N VAL A 226 -5.41 -2.70 3.12
CA VAL A 226 -5.93 -2.15 1.85
C VAL A 226 -7.42 -1.87 1.94
N LYS A 227 -8.20 -2.83 2.46
CA LYS A 227 -9.66 -2.71 2.62
C LYS A 227 -10.05 -1.53 3.53
N GLN A 228 -9.33 -1.30 4.63
CA GLN A 228 -9.58 -0.16 5.51
C GLN A 228 -9.10 1.17 4.88
N MET A 229 -7.92 1.20 4.24
CA MET A 229 -7.42 2.40 3.55
C MET A 229 -8.38 2.86 2.44
N LYS A 230 -8.96 1.91 1.70
CA LYS A 230 -10.01 2.21 0.72
C LYS A 230 -11.23 2.88 1.35
N SER A 231 -11.67 2.41 2.53
CA SER A 231 -12.79 3.01 3.28
C SER A 231 -12.47 4.45 3.69
N GLU A 232 -11.26 4.69 4.23
CA GLU A 232 -10.82 6.03 4.65
C GLU A 232 -10.68 7.01 3.48
N PHE A 233 -10.29 6.52 2.28
CA PHE A 233 -10.14 7.34 1.07
C PHE A 233 -11.45 7.58 0.29
N GLN A 234 -12.38 6.61 0.28
CA GLN A 234 -13.62 6.70 -0.49
C GLN A 234 -14.72 7.49 0.23
N ASP A 235 -14.89 7.28 1.53
CA ASP A 235 -15.98 7.90 2.28
C ASP A 235 -15.60 9.31 2.76
N LYS A 236 -16.33 10.33 2.30
CA LYS A 236 -16.22 11.71 2.82
C LYS A 236 -16.76 11.85 4.26
N ASN A 237 -17.27 10.77 4.84
CA ASN A 237 -17.63 10.65 6.25
C ASN A 237 -16.61 9.83 7.07
N SER A 238 -15.49 9.41 6.48
CA SER A 238 -14.41 8.72 7.19
C SER A 238 -13.82 9.57 8.31
N TYR A 239 -13.18 8.93 9.29
CA TYR A 239 -12.58 9.65 10.42
C TYR A 239 -11.43 10.54 9.95
N SER A 240 -10.55 9.99 9.09
CA SER A 240 -9.46 10.76 8.49
C SER A 240 -9.98 11.98 7.73
N TYR A 241 -10.99 11.85 6.86
CA TYR A 241 -11.50 12.98 6.06
C TYR A 241 -12.16 14.07 6.92
N LYS A 242 -13.01 13.68 7.88
CA LYS A 242 -13.71 14.61 8.79
C LYS A 242 -12.76 15.41 9.67
N GLU A 243 -11.74 14.76 10.22
CA GLU A 243 -10.80 15.41 11.12
C GLU A 243 -9.70 16.20 10.40
N SER A 244 -9.65 16.18 9.07
CA SER A 244 -8.61 16.87 8.30
C SER A 244 -9.14 17.67 7.09
N LEU A 245 -9.31 17.06 5.93
CA LEU A 245 -9.61 17.73 4.66
C LEU A 245 -10.96 18.44 4.68
N ALA A 246 -11.97 17.89 5.38
CA ALA A 246 -13.26 18.54 5.56
C ALA A 246 -13.20 19.86 6.36
N GLN A 247 -12.11 20.07 7.12
CA GLN A 247 -11.90 21.29 7.92
C GLN A 247 -11.15 22.37 7.13
N TRP A 248 -10.71 22.08 5.91
CA TRP A 248 -10.06 23.04 5.02
C TRP A 248 -11.10 23.98 4.39
N LYS A 249 -11.17 25.20 4.90
CA LYS A 249 -11.88 26.32 4.29
C LYS A 249 -10.91 27.10 3.41
N ASP A 250 -11.33 27.41 2.18
CA ASP A 250 -10.64 28.36 1.28
C ASP A 250 -10.84 29.81 1.77
#